data_AF-A0A962PB61-F1
#
_entry.id   AF-A0A962PB61-F1
#
_cell.length_a   1.000
_cell.length_b   1.000
_cell.length_c   1.000
_cell.angle_alpha   90.00
_cell.angle_beta   90.00
_cell.angle_gamma   90.00
#
_symmetry.space_group_name_H-M   'P 1'
#
loop_
_entity.id
_entity.type
_entity.pdbx_description
1 polymer ?
#
loop_
_entity_poly.entity_id
_entity_poly.type
_entity_poly.pdbx_seq_one_letter_code
_entity_poly.pdbx_strand_id
1 'polypeptide(L)'
;KLGLAQLHQLRGRVGRGSKRSYCILLYQGPLSETGKHRLAVMRESNDGFHIAEKDLEIRGPGQVLGTQQTGLMSFRVADISRDAYLLEDVRRYSELILSAYPQLVDPLVNRWLGRREDYGRV
;
A
#
# COMPACT_ATOMS: atom_id res chain seq x y z
N LYS A 1 -18.39 0.95 6.07
CA LYS A 1 -17.69 -0.32 5.72
C LYS A 1 -16.30 -0.27 6.33
N LEU A 2 -15.85 -1.30 7.04
CA LEU A 2 -14.52 -1.33 7.66
C LEU A 2 -13.44 -1.80 6.67
N GLY A 3 -12.25 -1.20 6.75
CA GLY A 3 -11.04 -1.66 6.05
C GLY A 3 -10.30 -2.77 6.82
N LEU A 4 -9.39 -3.47 6.15
CA LEU A 4 -8.67 -4.60 6.76
C LEU A 4 -7.80 -4.14 7.96
N ALA A 5 -7.11 -3.01 7.82
CA ALA A 5 -6.32 -2.41 8.89
C ALA A 5 -7.19 -2.05 10.13
N GLN A 6 -8.41 -1.55 9.92
CA GLN A 6 -9.33 -1.23 11.02
C GLN A 6 -9.79 -2.50 11.74
N LEU A 7 -10.11 -3.56 11.00
CA LEU A 7 -10.46 -4.86 11.58
C LEU A 7 -9.29 -5.43 12.40
N HIS A 8 -8.06 -5.32 11.89
CA HIS A 8 -6.85 -5.75 12.58
C HIS A 8 -6.62 -4.97 13.88
N GLN A 9 -6.77 -3.63 13.84
CA GLN A 9 -6.66 -2.80 15.04
C GLN A 9 -7.70 -3.17 16.10
N LEU A 10 -8.95 -3.42 15.71
CA LEU A 10 -10.00 -3.86 16.64
C LEU A 10 -9.69 -5.22 17.26
N ARG A 11 -9.21 -6.18 16.46
CA ARG A 11 -8.76 -7.49 16.96
C ARG A 11 -7.60 -7.35 17.97
N GLY A 12 -6.65 -6.44 17.73
CA GLY A 12 -5.51 -6.18 18.63
C GLY A 12 -5.86 -5.50 19.96
N ARG A 13 -7.11 -5.08 20.16
CA ARG A 13 -7.61 -4.56 21.44
C ARG A 13 -8.03 -5.66 22.42
N VAL A 14 -8.13 -6.92 21.99
CA VAL A 14 -8.39 -8.08 22.86
C VAL A 14 -7.14 -8.96 22.99
N GLY A 15 -7.06 -9.81 24.02
CA GLY A 15 -5.95 -10.76 24.14
C GLY A 15 -4.64 -10.23 24.73
N ARG A 16 -4.65 -9.09 25.43
CA ARG A 16 -3.44 -8.52 26.09
C ARG A 16 -3.12 -9.12 27.47
N GLY A 17 -3.97 -10.01 27.98
CA GLY A 17 -3.79 -10.67 29.27
C GLY A 17 -3.35 -12.13 29.13
N SER A 18 -3.17 -12.83 30.26
CA SER A 18 -2.80 -14.24 30.30
C SER A 18 -3.90 -15.21 29.87
N LYS A 19 -5.15 -14.75 29.78
CA LYS A 19 -6.31 -15.55 29.36
C LYS A 19 -6.47 -15.52 27.84
N ARG A 20 -6.74 -16.69 27.25
CA ARG A 20 -7.12 -16.79 25.83
C ARG A 20 -8.34 -15.92 25.57
N SER A 21 -8.28 -15.16 24.49
CA SER A 21 -9.34 -14.27 24.04
C SER A 21 -9.80 -14.69 22.64
N TYR A 22 -11.05 -14.36 22.32
CA TYR A 22 -11.66 -14.69 21.04
C TYR A 22 -12.16 -13.41 20.37
N CYS A 23 -12.00 -13.32 19.05
CA CYS A 23 -12.54 -12.25 18.23
C CYS A 23 -13.57 -12.87 17.28
N ILE A 24 -14.84 -12.53 17.46
CA ILE A 24 -15.95 -13.04 16.64
C ILE A 24 -16.30 -11.97 15.60
N LEU A 25 -16.25 -12.36 14.32
CA LEU A 25 -16.58 -11.47 13.20
C LEU A 25 -18.01 -11.77 12.73
N LEU A 26 -18.97 -10.94 13.14
CA LEU A 26 -20.35 -11.02 12.69
C LEU A 26 -20.54 -10.20 11.41
N TYR A 27 -21.30 -10.72 10.47
CA TYR A 27 -21.66 -10.01 9.24
C TYR A 27 -23.12 -10.28 8.86
N GLN A 28 -23.73 -9.32 8.17
CA GLN A 28 -25.04 -9.49 7.56
C GLN A 28 -24.86 -9.72 6.06
N GLY A 29 -25.49 -10.78 5.55
CA GLY A 29 -25.43 -11.12 4.14
C GLY A 29 -26.35 -10.25 3.26
N PRO A 30 -26.12 -10.21 1.94
CA PRO A 30 -24.99 -10.83 1.23
C PRO A 30 -23.72 -9.97 1.27
N LEU A 31 -22.56 -10.61 1.47
CA LEU A 31 -21.27 -9.95 1.40
C LEU A 31 -20.85 -9.75 -0.07
N SER A 32 -20.35 -8.56 -0.39
CA SER A 32 -19.56 -8.34 -1.61
C SER A 32 -18.31 -9.22 -1.62
N GLU A 33 -17.78 -9.58 -2.79
CA GLU A 33 -16.54 -10.35 -2.93
C GLU A 33 -15.37 -9.75 -2.14
N THR A 34 -15.18 -8.43 -2.19
CA THR A 34 -14.17 -7.72 -1.38
C THR A 34 -14.39 -7.91 0.13
N GLY A 35 -15.65 -7.98 0.56
CA GLY A 35 -16.02 -8.21 1.96
C GLY A 35 -15.71 -9.63 2.41
N LYS A 36 -15.99 -10.62 1.54
CA LYS A 36 -15.61 -12.02 1.78
C LYS A 36 -14.09 -12.16 1.90
N HIS A 37 -13.33 -11.57 0.98
CA HIS A 37 -11.86 -11.58 1.03
C HIS A 37 -11.31 -10.95 2.30
N ARG A 38 -11.82 -9.79 2.72
CA ARG A 38 -11.37 -9.14 3.96
C ARG A 38 -11.57 -10.02 5.19
N LEU A 39 -12.72 -10.70 5.28
CA LEU A 39 -12.99 -11.61 6.39
C LEU A 39 -12.11 -12.88 6.33
N ALA A 40 -11.83 -13.40 5.13
CA ALA A 40 -10.93 -14.54 4.94
C ALA A 40 -9.50 -14.21 5.42
N VAL A 41 -8.92 -13.11 4.97
CA VAL A 41 -7.57 -12.67 5.39
C VAL A 41 -7.49 -12.48 6.91
N MET A 42 -8.53 -11.91 7.52
CA MET A 42 -8.59 -11.75 8.99
C MET A 42 -8.64 -13.08 9.76
N ARG A 43 -9.05 -14.18 9.11
CA ARG A 43 -9.06 -15.54 9.69
C ARG A 43 -7.77 -16.31 9.43
N GLU A 44 -7.10 -16.06 8.31
CA GLU A 44 -5.90 -16.78 7.89
C GLU A 44 -4.67 -16.41 8.72
N SER A 45 -4.51 -15.14 9.08
CA SER A 45 -3.32 -14.69 9.81
C SER A 45 -3.60 -13.64 10.89
N ASN A 46 -2.75 -13.69 11.91
CA ASN A 46 -2.66 -12.68 12.95
C ASN A 46 -1.56 -11.64 12.71
N ASP A 47 -0.66 -11.90 11.77
CA ASP A 47 0.49 -11.04 11.47
C ASP A 47 0.03 -9.74 10.78
N GLY A 48 0.43 -8.61 11.37
CA GLY A 48 0.11 -7.28 10.87
C GLY A 48 0.76 -6.98 9.50
N PHE A 49 1.93 -7.55 9.22
CA PHE A 49 2.61 -7.35 7.93
C PHE A 49 1.89 -8.06 6.80
N HIS A 50 1.54 -9.33 6.99
CA HIS A 50 0.74 -10.09 6.03
C HIS A 50 -0.61 -9.43 5.76
N ILE A 51 -1.27 -8.93 6.81
CA ILE A 51 -2.52 -8.18 6.68
C ILE A 51 -2.30 -6.89 5.88
N ALA A 52 -1.24 -6.15 6.12
CA ALA A 52 -0.94 -4.92 5.37
C ALA A 52 -0.69 -5.21 3.88
N GLU A 53 0.04 -6.28 3.56
CA GLU A 53 0.27 -6.74 2.18
C GLU A 53 -1.05 -7.08 1.49
N LYS A 54 -1.92 -7.87 2.13
CA LYS A 54 -3.25 -8.20 1.58
C LYS A 54 -4.18 -7.00 1.48
N ASP A 55 -4.11 -6.05 2.40
CA ASP A 55 -4.88 -4.80 2.29
C ASP A 55 -4.41 -3.98 1.07
N LEU A 56 -3.10 -3.95 0.80
CA LEU A 56 -2.52 -3.33 -0.40
C LEU A 56 -2.95 -4.05 -1.68
N GLU A 57 -2.93 -5.39 -1.72
CA GLU A 57 -3.44 -6.17 -2.86
C GLU A 57 -4.93 -5.89 -3.13
N ILE A 58 -5.76 -5.87 -2.07
CA ILE A 58 -7.22 -5.64 -2.18
C ILE A 58 -7.53 -4.20 -2.62
N ARG A 59 -6.75 -3.21 -2.19
CA ARG A 59 -6.94 -1.80 -2.56
C ARG A 59 -6.28 -1.44 -3.89
N GLY A 60 -5.29 -2.21 -4.31
CA GLY A 60 -4.37 -1.87 -5.39
C GLY A 60 -3.33 -0.81 -4.97
N PRO A 61 -2.20 -0.74 -5.70
CA PRO A 61 -1.09 0.19 -5.40
C PRO A 61 -1.48 1.67 -5.46
N GLY A 62 -2.56 2.00 -6.17
CA GLY A 62 -3.06 3.37 -6.30
C GLY A 62 -3.64 3.98 -5.01
N GLN A 63 -3.85 3.22 -3.93
CA GLN A 63 -4.45 3.72 -2.68
C GLN A 63 -3.46 3.88 -1.51
N VAL A 64 -2.28 3.25 -1.56
CA VAL A 64 -1.23 3.39 -0.51
C VAL A 64 -0.49 4.73 -0.64
N LEU A 65 -0.50 5.32 -1.83
CA LEU A 65 0.04 6.67 -2.07
C LEU A 65 -0.97 7.79 -1.77
N GLY A 66 -2.15 7.45 -1.24
CA GLY A 66 -3.21 8.41 -0.95
C GLY A 66 -4.55 7.94 -1.48
N THR A 67 -5.61 8.38 -0.82
CA THR A 67 -7.01 8.29 -1.28
C THR A 67 -7.15 8.59 -2.77
N GLN A 68 -8.23 8.10 -3.40
CA GLN A 68 -8.70 8.62 -4.70
C GLN A 68 -9.11 10.11 -4.61
N GLN A 69 -8.22 10.98 -4.13
CA GLN A 69 -8.25 12.38 -4.38
C GLN A 69 -7.60 12.55 -5.75
N THR A 70 -8.47 12.83 -6.71
CA THR A 70 -8.21 13.65 -7.89
C THR A 70 -6.98 14.54 -7.69
N GLY A 71 -5.79 14.10 -8.09
CA GLY A 71 -4.58 14.91 -7.92
C GLY A 71 -3.24 14.19 -7.90
N LEU A 72 -3.15 12.90 -7.52
CA LEU A 72 -1.87 12.20 -7.53
C LEU A 72 -1.68 11.32 -8.76
N MET A 73 -0.60 11.65 -9.48
CA MET A 73 -0.12 11.05 -10.71
C MET A 73 -0.17 9.52 -10.65
N SER A 74 -1.02 8.92 -11.48
CA SER A 74 -0.79 7.55 -11.93
C SER A 74 0.62 7.51 -12.53
N PHE A 75 1.49 6.63 -12.05
CA PHE A 75 2.72 6.31 -12.77
C PHE A 75 2.31 6.00 -14.20
N ARG A 76 2.74 6.84 -15.16
CA ARG A 76 2.28 6.73 -16.56
C ARG A 76 2.61 5.37 -17.18
N VAL A 77 3.53 4.61 -16.59
CA VAL A 77 4.10 3.37 -17.17
C VAL A 77 4.30 2.24 -16.14
N ALA A 78 4.53 2.55 -14.86
CA ALA A 78 4.93 1.56 -13.85
C ALA A 78 3.78 1.17 -12.91
N ASP A 79 3.59 -0.13 -12.70
CA ASP A 79 2.73 -0.68 -11.67
C ASP A 79 3.63 -1.24 -10.57
N ILE A 80 3.68 -0.58 -9.41
CA ILE A 80 4.58 -0.95 -8.31
C ILE A 80 4.37 -2.40 -7.87
N SER A 81 3.15 -2.94 -7.93
CA SER A 81 2.87 -4.32 -7.52
C SER A 81 3.39 -5.32 -8.55
N ARG A 82 3.27 -5.03 -9.85
CA ARG A 82 3.83 -5.87 -10.93
C ARG A 82 5.36 -5.74 -11.03
N ASP A 83 5.86 -4.52 -10.87
CA ASP A 83 7.23 -4.12 -11.19
C ASP A 83 8.12 -4.07 -9.94
N ALA A 84 7.65 -4.59 -8.80
CA ALA A 84 8.38 -4.61 -7.53
C ALA A 84 9.78 -5.23 -7.65
N TYR A 85 9.95 -6.22 -8.54
CA TYR A 85 11.24 -6.86 -8.80
C TYR A 85 12.31 -5.91 -9.37
N LEU A 86 11.91 -4.76 -9.92
CA LEU A 86 12.83 -3.74 -10.43
C LEU A 86 13.35 -2.79 -9.34
N LEU A 87 12.81 -2.83 -8.12
CA LEU A 87 13.13 -1.84 -7.07
C LEU A 87 14.60 -1.87 -6.65
N GLU A 88 15.22 -3.05 -6.60
CA GLU A 88 16.66 -3.18 -6.29
C GLU A 88 17.53 -2.54 -7.36
N ASP A 89 17.22 -2.80 -8.63
CA ASP A 89 17.93 -2.20 -9.76
C ASP A 89 17.72 -0.68 -9.82
N VAL A 90 16.49 -0.21 -9.58
CA VAL A 90 16.18 1.23 -9.51
C VAL A 90 17.04 1.93 -8.46
N ARG A 91 17.21 1.31 -7.28
CA ARG A 91 18.10 1.83 -6.24
C ARG A 91 19.56 1.86 -6.69
N ARG A 92 20.06 0.77 -7.29
CA ARG A 92 21.45 0.72 -7.76
C ARG A 92 21.73 1.79 -8.82
N TYR A 93 20.81 1.95 -9.77
CA TYR A 93 20.96 2.95 -10.84
C TYR A 93 20.78 4.38 -10.33
N SER A 94 19.92 4.62 -9.33
CA SER A 94 19.80 5.96 -8.74
C SER A 94 21.09 6.38 -8.03
N GLU A 95 21.72 5.48 -7.27
CA GLU A 95 23.02 5.73 -6.63
C GLU A 95 24.13 5.97 -7.66
N LEU A 96 24.16 5.20 -8.76
CA LEU A 96 25.09 5.41 -9.87
C LEU A 96 24.88 6.77 -10.56
N ILE A 97 23.63 7.14 -10.86
CA ILE A 97 23.33 8.41 -11.51
C ILE A 97 23.72 9.58 -10.60
N LEU A 98 23.42 9.51 -9.31
CA LEU A 98 23.77 10.56 -8.35
C LEU A 98 25.28 10.76 -8.21
N SER A 99 26.06 9.68 -8.25
CA SER A 99 27.51 9.74 -8.07
C SER A 99 28.29 10.06 -9.36
N ALA A 100 27.93 9.43 -10.47
CA ALA A 100 28.70 9.51 -11.72
C ALA A 100 28.10 10.47 -12.76
N TYR A 101 26.79 10.75 -12.68
CA TYR A 101 26.07 11.54 -13.68
C TYR A 101 25.08 12.55 -13.07
N PRO A 102 25.49 13.39 -12.10
CA PRO A 102 24.58 14.31 -11.42
C PRO A 102 23.87 15.29 -12.38
N GLN A 103 24.49 15.62 -13.51
CA GLN A 103 23.91 16.45 -14.57
C GLN A 103 22.65 15.85 -15.22
N LEU A 104 22.43 14.55 -15.09
CA LEU A 104 21.25 13.87 -15.64
C LEU A 104 20.04 13.93 -14.69
N VAL A 105 20.25 14.28 -13.42
CA VAL A 105 19.19 14.25 -12.40
C VAL A 105 18.06 15.21 -12.74
N ASP A 106 18.36 16.51 -12.90
CA ASP A 106 17.34 17.51 -13.19
C ASP A 106 16.61 17.26 -14.53
N PRO A 107 17.28 16.90 -15.64
CA PRO A 107 16.60 16.49 -16.87
C PRO A 107 15.67 15.28 -16.69
N LEU A 108 16.08 14.25 -15.95
CA LEU A 108 15.27 13.06 -15.71
C LEU A 108 14.05 13.38 -14.85
N VAL A 109 14.22 14.17 -13.78
CA VAL A 109 13.13 14.65 -12.95
C VAL A 109 12.15 15.48 -13.79
N ASN A 110 12.63 16.48 -14.53
CA ASN A 110 11.76 17.32 -15.35
C ASN A 110 11.01 16.53 -16.43
N ARG A 111 11.64 15.51 -17.03
CA ARG A 111 11.02 14.67 -18.07
C ARG A 111 9.90 13.79 -17.52
N TRP A 112 10.13 13.12 -16.39
CA TRP A 112 9.23 12.08 -15.89
C TRP A 112 8.24 12.57 -14.84
N LEU A 113 8.69 13.49 -13.98
CA LEU A 113 7.95 14.06 -12.86
C LEU A 113 7.34 15.43 -13.22
N GLY A 114 7.88 16.18 -14.18
CA GLY A 114 7.38 17.53 -14.51
C GLY A 114 7.84 18.58 -13.50
N ARG A 115 7.11 19.70 -13.36
CA ARG A 115 7.50 20.80 -12.46
C ARG A 115 7.14 20.47 -11.01
N ARG A 116 8.08 20.77 -10.08
CA ARG A 116 7.95 20.55 -8.63
C ARG A 116 6.71 21.17 -7.96
N GLU A 117 6.00 22.09 -8.63
CA GLU A 117 4.85 22.80 -8.06
C GLU A 117 3.62 21.90 -7.83
N ASP A 118 3.53 20.75 -8.51
CA ASP A 118 2.44 19.79 -8.33
C ASP A 118 2.71 18.77 -7.19
N TYR A 119 3.88 18.84 -6.54
CA TYR A 119 4.31 17.84 -5.55
C TYR A 119 3.98 18.20 -4.09
N GLY A 120 3.71 19.48 -3.81
CA GLY A 120 3.60 20.00 -2.45
C GLY A 120 2.28 20.69 -2.11
N ARG A 121 1.28 20.64 -2.98
CA ARG A 121 -0.09 21.11 -2.70
C ARG A 121 -1.09 19.95 -2.82
N VAL A 122 -0.94 18.97 -1.92
CA VAL A 122 -2.02 18.06 -1.51
C VAL A 122 -1.91 17.86 -0.01
#